data_AF-A8BN77-F1
#
_entry.id   AF-A8BN77-F1
#
_cell.length_a   1.000
_cell.length_b   1.000
_cell.length_c   1.000
_cell.angle_alpha   90.00
_cell.angle_beta   90.00
_cell.angle_gamma   90.00
#
_symmetry.space_group_name_H-M   'P 1'
#
loop_
_entity.id
_entity.type
_entity.pdbx_description
1 polymer ?
#
loop_
_entity_poly.entity_id
_entity_poly.type
_entity_poly.pdbx_seq_one_letter_code
_entity_poly.pdbx_strand_id
1 'polypeptide(L)'
;LTRKIYNRSDVMDNFSCCAWVSVSKQYRTREILERVIKEVSRPSREEFLMIDRMTLEELEEKVFELLKERRYLVVLDDIWSREAWETLKNALPNTRNGSRTMLTTRNKDVALYPDLQTLLHELRCLSEEESWELFSRRVFPGSNTSSCHSNLEKLGRAMVERCG
;
A
#
# COMPACT_ATOMS: atom_id res chain seq x y z
N LEU A 1 -4.73 -6.96 1.51
CA LEU A 1 -4.47 -7.68 0.23
C LEU A 1 -3.11 -7.28 -0.37
N THR A 2 -2.91 -6.01 -0.67
CA THR A 2 -1.74 -5.45 -1.37
C THR A 2 -0.40 -5.92 -0.84
N ARG A 3 -0.21 -5.99 0.48
CA ARG A 3 1.05 -6.46 1.09
C ARG A 3 1.39 -7.92 0.75
N LYS A 4 0.38 -8.78 0.61
CA LYS A 4 0.61 -10.18 0.19
C LYS A 4 1.08 -10.25 -1.26
N ILE A 5 0.55 -9.40 -2.13
CA ILE A 5 0.92 -9.31 -3.55
C ILE A 5 2.33 -8.73 -3.69
N TYR A 6 2.61 -7.64 -2.97
CA TYR A 6 3.92 -6.98 -3.01
C TYR A 6 5.05 -7.87 -2.50
N ASN A 7 4.78 -8.78 -1.56
CA ASN A 7 5.80 -9.68 -1.01
C ASN A 7 6.06 -10.94 -1.88
N ARG A 8 5.37 -11.10 -3.02
CA ARG A 8 5.56 -12.24 -3.91
C ARG A 8 6.75 -11.98 -4.85
N SER A 9 7.73 -12.88 -4.86
CA SER A 9 8.90 -12.76 -5.75
C SER A 9 8.49 -12.75 -7.22
N ASP A 10 7.55 -13.61 -7.62
CA ASP A 10 7.07 -13.68 -9.00
C ASP A 10 6.41 -12.36 -9.48
N VAL A 11 5.91 -11.54 -8.55
CA VAL A 11 5.43 -10.19 -8.86
C VAL A 11 6.61 -9.21 -8.90
N MET A 12 7.46 -9.21 -7.88
CA MET A 12 8.54 -8.23 -7.72
C MET A 12 9.64 -8.36 -8.78
N ASP A 13 9.95 -9.58 -9.22
CA ASP A 13 10.97 -9.85 -10.23
C ASP A 13 10.61 -9.27 -11.61
N ASN A 14 9.34 -8.87 -11.81
CA ASN A 14 8.90 -8.17 -13.02
C ASN A 14 9.25 -6.67 -13.04
N PHE A 15 9.70 -6.10 -11.92
CA PHE A 15 9.95 -4.67 -11.77
C PHE A 15 11.42 -4.41 -11.43
N SER A 16 12.01 -3.39 -12.06
CA SER A 16 13.40 -2.98 -11.82
C SER A 16 13.58 -2.23 -10.51
N CYS A 17 12.53 -1.59 -10.02
CA CYS A 17 12.51 -0.93 -8.72
C CYS A 17 11.10 -0.90 -8.15
N CYS A 18 11.00 -0.89 -6.83
CA CYS A 18 9.73 -0.89 -6.12
C CYS A 18 9.80 0.03 -4.90
N ALA A 19 8.65 0.61 -4.54
CA ALA A 19 8.47 1.32 -3.29
C ALA A 19 7.11 1.03 -2.67
N TRP A 20 7.04 1.02 -1.35
CA TRP A 20 5.84 0.97 -0.53
C TRP A 20 5.87 2.12 0.47
N VAL A 21 4.99 3.10 0.30
CA VAL A 21 4.91 4.26 1.19
C VAL A 21 3.52 4.32 1.83
N SER A 22 3.47 4.28 3.16
CA SER A 22 2.23 4.55 3.90
C SER A 22 2.03 6.06 4.04
N VAL A 23 0.83 6.52 3.70
CA VAL A 23 0.41 7.92 3.72
C VAL A 23 -0.45 8.16 4.96
N SER A 24 0.06 8.95 5.89
CA SER A 24 -0.69 9.35 7.08
C SER A 24 -1.81 10.34 6.71
N LYS A 25 -2.85 10.41 7.55
CA LYS A 25 -3.93 11.41 7.39
C LYS A 25 -3.41 12.85 7.36
N GLN A 26 -2.42 13.15 8.19
CA GLN A 26 -1.61 14.36 8.09
C GLN A 26 -0.35 13.98 7.31
N TYR A 27 -0.36 14.19 6.01
CA TYR A 27 0.79 13.90 5.16
C TYR A 27 1.58 15.16 4.82
N ARG A 28 2.86 14.97 4.51
CA ARG A 28 3.69 15.97 3.84
C ARG A 28 4.22 15.36 2.56
N THR A 29 3.94 15.99 1.43
CA THR A 29 4.35 15.51 0.10
C THR A 29 5.85 15.24 0.05
N ARG A 30 6.67 16.13 0.61
CA ARG A 30 8.12 15.95 0.79
C ARG A 30 8.49 14.59 1.40
N GLU A 31 7.91 14.25 2.55
CA GLU A 31 8.24 13.02 3.27
C GLU A 31 7.88 11.77 2.45
N ILE A 32 6.83 11.85 1.63
CA ILE A 32 6.43 10.76 0.73
C ILE A 32 7.45 10.63 -0.40
N LEU A 33 7.81 11.73 -1.06
CA LEU A 33 8.79 11.73 -2.16
C LEU A 33 10.16 11.22 -1.69
N GLU A 34 10.64 11.70 -0.55
CA GLU A 34 11.90 11.24 0.06
C GLU A 34 11.88 9.74 0.36
N ARG A 35 10.75 9.20 0.85
CA ARG A 35 10.58 7.75 1.07
C ARG A 35 10.61 6.98 -0.25
N VAL A 36 9.93 7.47 -1.29
CA VAL A 36 9.98 6.85 -2.62
C VAL A 36 11.42 6.81 -3.12
N ILE A 37 12.14 7.94 -3.11
CA ILE A 37 13.56 8.01 -3.51
C ILE A 37 14.37 6.98 -2.73
N LYS A 38 14.25 6.98 -1.40
CA LYS A 38 15.00 6.07 -0.53
C LYS A 38 14.80 4.60 -0.90
N GLU A 39 13.57 4.20 -1.23
CA GLU A 39 13.27 2.81 -1.56
C GLU A 39 13.71 2.40 -2.97
N VAL A 40 13.58 3.30 -3.96
CA VAL A 40 13.90 2.97 -5.37
C VAL A 40 15.38 3.15 -5.75
N SER A 41 16.11 4.02 -5.05
CA SER A 41 17.52 4.29 -5.36
C SER A 41 18.50 3.90 -4.25
N ARG A 42 18.03 3.72 -3.00
CA ARG A 42 18.87 3.40 -1.83
C ARG A 42 20.10 4.32 -1.75
N PRO A 43 19.90 5.65 -1.67
CA PRO A 43 20.99 6.60 -1.75
C PRO A 43 21.97 6.40 -0.58
N SER A 44 23.24 6.71 -0.84
CA SER A 44 24.26 6.85 0.20
C SER A 44 23.90 7.99 1.15
N ARG A 45 24.60 8.06 2.30
CA ARG A 45 24.42 9.13 3.28
C ARG A 45 24.69 10.52 2.69
N GLU A 46 25.68 10.63 1.81
CA GLU A 46 26.05 11.90 1.18
C GLU A 46 24.97 12.36 0.18
N GLU A 47 24.47 11.44 -0.65
CA GLU A 47 23.35 11.71 -1.55
C GLU A 47 22.08 12.08 -0.78
N PHE A 48 21.82 11.43 0.35
CA PHE A 48 20.67 11.77 1.19
C PHE A 48 20.75 13.19 1.75
N LEU A 49 21.95 13.68 2.13
CA LEU A 49 22.14 15.07 2.56
C LEU A 49 21.96 16.08 1.41
N MET A 50 22.11 15.66 0.16
CA MET A 50 21.77 16.50 -1.00
C MET A 50 20.26 16.52 -1.21
N ILE A 51 19.60 15.36 -1.12
CA ILE A 51 18.14 15.21 -1.21
C ILE A 51 17.42 16.04 -0.14
N ASP A 52 17.90 16.03 1.10
CA ASP A 52 17.33 16.79 2.23
C ASP A 52 17.33 18.32 1.97
N ARG A 53 18.23 18.80 1.11
CA ARG A 53 18.35 20.21 0.72
C ARG A 53 17.56 20.58 -0.54
N MET A 54 17.00 19.61 -1.26
CA MET A 54 16.21 19.86 -2.47
C MET A 54 14.90 20.56 -2.14
N THR A 55 14.40 21.41 -3.04
CA THR A 55 13.03 21.94 -2.97
C THR A 55 11.99 20.84 -3.21
N LEU A 56 10.70 21.16 -3.06
CA LEU A 56 9.67 20.16 -3.32
C LEU A 56 9.63 19.78 -4.82
N GLU A 57 9.78 20.77 -5.69
CA GLU A 57 9.81 20.62 -7.15
C GLU A 57 11.00 19.76 -7.60
N GLU A 58 12.18 20.01 -7.01
CA GLU A 58 13.38 19.19 -7.27
C GLU A 58 13.21 17.75 -6.81
N LEU A 59 12.51 17.51 -5.68
CA LEU A 59 12.18 16.15 -5.25
C LEU A 59 11.21 15.46 -6.21
N GLU A 60 10.19 16.16 -6.70
CA GLU A 60 9.25 15.63 -7.68
C GLU A 60 9.97 15.23 -8.97
N GLU A 61 10.82 16.11 -9.50
CA GLU A 61 11.64 15.84 -10.68
C GLU A 61 12.59 14.67 -10.44
N LYS A 62 13.23 14.62 -9.25
CA LYS A 62 14.13 13.51 -8.91
C LYS A 62 13.43 12.17 -8.89
N VAL A 63 12.23 12.09 -8.31
CA VAL A 63 11.41 10.87 -8.34
C VAL A 63 11.05 10.51 -9.77
N PHE A 64 10.59 11.48 -10.57
CA PHE A 64 10.23 11.26 -11.97
C PHE A 64 11.41 10.68 -12.76
N GLU A 65 12.59 11.28 -12.65
CA GLU A 65 13.81 10.86 -13.34
C GLU A 65 14.28 9.46 -12.93
N LEU A 66 14.15 9.11 -11.65
CA LEU A 66 14.48 7.77 -11.15
C LEU A 66 13.53 6.69 -11.69
N LEU A 67 12.29 7.05 -12.02
CA LEU A 67 11.24 6.13 -12.41
C LEU A 67 11.01 6.03 -13.93
N LYS A 68 11.22 7.09 -14.70
CA LYS A 68 10.73 7.20 -16.09
C LYS A 68 11.23 6.09 -17.04
N GLU A 69 12.50 5.70 -16.92
CA GLU A 69 13.12 4.65 -17.76
C GLU A 69 13.05 3.25 -17.13
N ARG A 70 12.48 3.12 -15.93
CA ARG A 70 12.43 1.86 -15.19
C ARG A 70 11.01 1.32 -15.18
N ARG A 71 10.88 0.00 -15.24
CA ARG A 71 9.61 -0.66 -14.95
C ARG A 71 9.44 -0.71 -13.43
N TYR A 72 8.62 0.19 -12.87
CA TYR A 72 8.48 0.35 -11.43
C TYR A 72 7.16 -0.18 -10.88
N LEU A 73 7.15 -0.55 -9.60
CA LEU A 73 5.94 -0.74 -8.79
C LEU A 73 5.97 0.17 -7.56
N VAL A 74 5.14 1.21 -7.53
CA VAL A 74 5.00 2.09 -6.36
C VAL A 74 3.63 1.85 -5.72
N VAL A 75 3.63 1.48 -4.44
CA VAL A 75 2.43 1.34 -3.62
C VAL A 75 2.32 2.55 -2.70
N LEU A 76 1.21 3.30 -2.80
CA LEU A 76 0.84 4.34 -1.85
C LEU A 76 -0.31 3.82 -0.98
N ASP A 77 0.00 3.48 0.26
CA ASP A 77 -0.90 2.78 1.17
C ASP A 77 -1.65 3.78 2.07
N ASP A 78 -2.97 3.60 2.21
CA ASP A 78 -3.88 4.37 3.06
C ASP A 78 -4.03 5.85 2.65
N ILE A 79 -4.26 6.14 1.35
CA ILE A 79 -4.53 7.51 0.87
C ILE A 79 -5.87 8.02 1.41
N TRP A 80 -5.86 9.20 2.04
CA TRP A 80 -7.03 9.78 2.73
C TRP A 80 -7.84 10.77 1.90
N SER A 81 -7.23 11.42 0.89
CA SER A 81 -7.88 12.49 0.13
C SER A 81 -7.44 12.51 -1.33
N ARG A 82 -8.22 13.19 -2.19
CA ARG A 82 -7.92 13.34 -3.61
C ARG A 82 -6.70 14.24 -3.81
N GLU A 83 -6.59 15.28 -3.00
CA GLU A 83 -5.48 16.23 -3.00
C GLU A 83 -4.14 15.54 -2.74
N ALA A 84 -4.13 14.52 -1.87
CA ALA A 84 -2.94 13.70 -1.62
C ALA A 84 -2.46 12.99 -2.90
N TRP A 85 -3.38 12.46 -3.70
CA TRP A 85 -3.03 11.87 -4.98
C TRP A 85 -2.59 12.93 -6.00
N GLU A 86 -3.33 14.05 -6.10
CA GLU A 86 -3.03 15.14 -7.03
C GLU A 86 -1.63 15.72 -6.85
N THR A 87 -1.17 15.84 -5.60
CA THR A 87 0.18 16.33 -5.29
C THR A 87 1.28 15.33 -5.61
N LEU A 88 0.98 14.04 -5.73
CA LEU A 88 1.97 12.98 -5.96
C LEU A 88 2.01 12.51 -7.41
N LYS A 89 0.91 12.65 -8.17
CA LYS A 89 0.78 12.06 -9.50
C LYS A 89 1.83 12.58 -10.49
N ASN A 90 2.25 13.84 -10.36
CA ASN A 90 3.22 14.45 -11.27
C ASN A 90 4.62 13.83 -11.15
N ALA A 91 4.97 13.31 -9.96
CA ALA A 91 6.23 12.62 -9.74
C ALA A 91 6.26 11.19 -10.31
N LEU A 92 5.10 10.64 -10.69
CA LEU A 92 4.94 9.22 -11.07
C LEU A 92 4.70 9.08 -12.60
N PRO A 93 5.75 8.81 -13.39
CA PRO A 93 5.65 8.80 -14.85
C PRO A 93 4.84 7.63 -15.38
N ASN A 94 3.86 7.90 -16.26
CA ASN A 94 3.18 6.87 -17.02
C ASN A 94 3.77 6.72 -18.43
N THR A 95 4.91 6.03 -18.54
CA THR A 95 5.61 5.79 -19.82
C THR A 95 5.09 4.57 -20.59
N ARG A 96 3.99 3.94 -20.13
CA ARG A 96 3.41 2.71 -20.72
C ARG A 96 4.39 1.53 -20.86
N ASN A 97 5.49 1.53 -20.11
CA ASN A 97 6.52 0.48 -20.10
C ASN A 97 6.19 -0.71 -19.16
N GLY A 98 4.94 -0.82 -18.71
CA GLY A 98 4.51 -1.83 -17.74
C GLY A 98 4.66 -1.42 -16.27
N SER A 99 5.11 -0.20 -15.97
CA SER A 99 5.08 0.37 -14.62
C SER A 99 3.66 0.44 -14.04
N ARG A 100 3.57 0.34 -12.71
CA ARG A 100 2.30 0.38 -11.98
C ARG A 100 2.43 1.23 -10.73
N THR A 101 1.44 2.09 -10.53
CA THR A 101 1.16 2.73 -9.24
C THR A 101 -0.07 2.06 -8.64
N MET A 102 0.02 1.59 -7.41
CA MET A 102 -1.11 1.00 -6.68
C MET A 102 -1.46 1.88 -5.50
N LEU A 103 -2.73 2.27 -5.41
CA LEU A 103 -3.25 3.03 -4.29
C LEU A 103 -4.14 2.12 -3.45
N THR A 104 -4.05 2.23 -2.12
CA THR A 104 -5.06 1.69 -1.23
C THR A 104 -5.73 2.83 -0.49
N THR A 105 -7.03 2.75 -0.29
CA THR A 105 -7.79 3.75 0.45
C THR A 105 -9.00 3.10 1.10
N ARG A 106 -9.45 3.68 2.22
CA ARG A 106 -10.72 3.33 2.87
C ARG A 106 -11.86 4.23 2.40
N ASN A 107 -11.55 5.28 1.63
CA ASN A 107 -12.52 6.25 1.17
C ASN A 107 -12.88 5.97 -0.31
N LYS A 108 -14.13 5.54 -0.54
CA LYS A 108 -14.64 5.26 -1.89
C LYS A 108 -14.57 6.48 -2.82
N ASP A 109 -14.73 7.69 -2.27
CA ASP A 109 -14.69 8.92 -3.06
C ASP A 109 -13.29 9.24 -3.60
N VAL A 110 -12.24 8.76 -2.93
CA VAL A 110 -10.86 8.83 -3.42
C VAL A 110 -10.66 7.79 -4.52
N ALA A 111 -11.19 6.57 -4.33
CA ALA A 111 -11.03 5.47 -5.27
C ALA A 111 -11.75 5.69 -6.61
N LEU A 112 -12.86 6.43 -6.61
CA LEU A 112 -13.67 6.75 -7.79
C LEU A 112 -13.24 8.04 -8.50
N TYR A 113 -12.05 8.56 -8.19
CA TYR A 113 -11.62 9.83 -8.77
C TYR A 113 -11.38 9.69 -10.30
N PRO A 114 -11.95 10.57 -11.15
CA PRO A 114 -11.95 10.39 -12.61
C PRO A 114 -10.57 10.28 -13.27
N ASP A 115 -9.56 10.97 -12.73
CA ASP A 115 -8.19 10.92 -13.28
C ASP A 115 -7.46 9.60 -12.96
N LEU A 116 -7.99 8.80 -12.04
CA LEU A 116 -7.52 7.45 -11.81
C LEU A 116 -8.08 6.56 -12.92
N GLN A 117 -7.39 6.48 -14.07
CA GLN A 117 -7.58 5.42 -15.08
C GLN A 117 -7.20 4.05 -14.48
N THR A 118 -7.97 3.59 -13.52
CA THR A 118 -7.59 2.53 -12.59
C THR A 118 -8.51 1.34 -12.69
N LEU A 119 -7.90 0.17 -12.54
CA LEU A 119 -8.62 -1.05 -12.20
C LEU A 119 -8.98 -0.97 -10.71
N LEU A 120 -10.21 -0.58 -10.41
CA LEU A 120 -10.70 -0.54 -9.03
C LEU A 120 -10.94 -1.97 -8.53
N HIS A 121 -10.31 -2.31 -7.40
CA HIS A 121 -10.56 -3.57 -6.69
C HIS A 121 -11.18 -3.26 -5.32
N GLU A 122 -12.51 -3.36 -5.23
CA GLU A 122 -13.22 -3.21 -3.96
C GLU A 122 -13.07 -4.49 -3.13
N LEU A 123 -12.49 -4.35 -1.94
CA LEU A 123 -12.37 -5.45 -1.00
C LEU A 123 -13.74 -5.73 -0.37
N ARG A 124 -14.21 -6.98 -0.47
CA ARG A 124 -15.39 -7.43 0.27
C ARG A 124 -15.06 -7.68 1.74
N CYS A 125 -16.07 -7.55 2.59
CA CYS A 125 -16.01 -8.11 3.93
C CYS A 125 -15.87 -9.64 3.87
N LEU A 126 -15.28 -10.21 4.92
CA LEU A 126 -15.26 -11.65 5.12
C LEU A 126 -16.69 -12.13 5.42
N SER A 127 -17.01 -13.34 4.98
CA SER A 127 -18.20 -14.06 5.44
C SER A 127 -18.09 -14.38 6.94
N GLU A 128 -19.20 -14.78 7.57
CA GLU A 128 -19.21 -15.19 8.97
C GLU A 128 -18.22 -16.34 9.23
N GLU A 129 -18.20 -17.32 8.32
CA GLU A 129 -17.33 -18.48 8.39
C GLU A 129 -15.86 -18.11 8.21
N GLU A 130 -15.53 -17.26 7.23
CA GLU A 130 -14.16 -16.76 7.03
C GLU A 130 -13.69 -15.90 8.21
N SER A 131 -14.58 -15.11 8.79
CA SER A 131 -14.31 -14.29 9.97
C SER A 131 -14.05 -15.16 11.19
N TRP A 132 -14.86 -16.21 11.38
CA TRP A 132 -14.66 -17.22 12.41
C TRP A 132 -13.36 -17.98 12.24
N GLU A 133 -13.03 -18.40 11.01
CA GLU A 133 -11.77 -19.08 10.71
C GLU A 133 -10.58 -18.18 11.05
N LEU A 134 -10.62 -16.91 10.61
CA LEU A 134 -9.57 -15.94 10.88
C LEU A 134 -9.40 -15.70 12.38
N PHE A 135 -10.50 -15.50 13.11
CA PHE A 135 -10.51 -15.32 14.56
C PHE A 135 -9.92 -16.53 15.27
N SER A 136 -10.40 -17.72 14.92
CA SER A 136 -9.96 -18.99 15.52
C SER A 136 -8.45 -19.20 15.34
N ARG A 137 -7.93 -18.94 14.14
CA ARG A 137 -6.49 -19.03 13.85
C ARG A 137 -5.64 -18.04 14.65
N ARG A 138 -6.20 -16.89 15.04
CA ARG A 138 -5.50 -15.86 15.82
C ARG A 138 -5.49 -16.17 17.32
N VAL A 139 -6.61 -16.65 17.84
CA VAL A 139 -6.80 -16.91 19.28
C VAL A 139 -6.25 -18.28 19.68
N PHE A 140 -6.29 -19.25 18.77
CA PHE A 140 -5.84 -20.62 19.02
C PHE A 140 -4.71 -21.03 18.04
N PRO A 141 -3.51 -20.44 18.15
CA PRO A 141 -2.41 -20.77 17.26
C PRO A 141 -1.93 -22.21 17.50
N GLY A 142 -2.01 -23.06 16.47
CA GLY A 142 -1.42 -24.40 16.47
C GLY A 142 -2.27 -25.52 17.08
N SER A 143 -3.50 -25.26 17.51
CA SER A 143 -4.45 -26.32 17.87
C SER A 143 -5.35 -26.68 16.69
N ASN A 144 -5.64 -27.97 16.52
CA ASN A 144 -6.82 -28.38 15.77
C ASN A 144 -8.03 -27.89 16.58
N THR A 145 -8.86 -27.05 15.97
CA THR A 145 -10.08 -26.47 16.58
C THR A 145 -11.01 -27.53 17.21
N SER A 146 -10.80 -28.81 16.90
CA SER A 146 -11.51 -29.96 17.44
C SER A 146 -11.40 -30.18 18.95
N SER A 147 -10.42 -29.61 19.66
CA SER A 147 -10.27 -29.84 21.12
C SER A 147 -10.61 -28.63 21.99
N CYS A 148 -10.87 -27.45 21.42
CA CYS A 148 -11.11 -26.23 22.18
C CYS A 148 -12.60 -26.06 22.49
N HIS A 149 -13.01 -26.57 23.65
CA HIS A 149 -14.26 -26.35 24.39
C HIS A 149 -15.38 -25.62 23.61
N SER A 150 -16.45 -26.34 23.27
CA SER A 150 -17.68 -25.82 22.63
C SER A 150 -18.24 -24.51 23.21
N ASN A 151 -17.96 -24.24 24.50
CA ASN A 151 -18.35 -23.00 25.17
C ASN A 151 -17.57 -21.77 24.68
N LEU A 152 -16.27 -21.93 24.38
CA LEU A 152 -15.43 -20.86 23.83
C LEU A 152 -15.76 -20.59 22.36
N GLU A 153 -16.18 -21.60 21.60
CA GLU A 153 -16.66 -21.42 20.23
C GLU A 153 -17.90 -20.51 20.20
N LYS A 154 -18.93 -20.83 21.00
CA LYS A 154 -20.15 -20.01 21.07
C LYS A 154 -19.85 -18.55 21.43
N LEU A 155 -18.99 -18.34 22.43
CA LEU A 155 -18.59 -16.99 22.85
C LEU A 155 -17.80 -16.28 21.76
N GLY A 156 -16.85 -16.97 21.12
CA GLY A 156 -16.03 -16.41 20.06
C GLY A 156 -16.86 -16.02 18.83
N ARG A 157 -17.84 -16.84 18.43
CA ARG A 157 -18.77 -16.51 17.34
C ARG A 157 -19.59 -15.27 17.67
N ALA A 158 -20.13 -15.17 18.88
CA ALA A 158 -20.85 -13.97 19.34
C ALA A 158 -19.96 -12.71 19.36
N MET A 159 -18.65 -12.85 19.58
CA MET A 159 -17.69 -11.74 19.43
C MET A 159 -17.47 -11.36 17.97
N VAL A 160 -17.33 -12.35 17.09
CA VAL A 160 -17.14 -12.16 15.64
C VAL A 160 -18.37 -11.52 15.00
N GLU A 161 -19.59 -11.92 15.38
CA GLU A 161 -20.85 -11.30 14.93
C GLU A 161 -20.93 -9.81 15.25
N ARG A 162 -20.22 -9.34 16.29
CA ARG A 162 -20.15 -7.92 16.67
C ARG A 162 -19.02 -7.16 15.97
N CYS A 163 -18.22 -7.83 15.15
CA CYS A 163 -17.12 -7.23 14.39
C CYS A 163 -17.61 -6.91 12.97
N GLY A 164 -17.80 -5.62 12.67
CA GLY A 164 -18.27 -5.13 11.37
C GLY A 164 -18.80 -3.71 11.47
#